data_AF-A0A0P9GD34-F1
#
_entry.id   AF-A0A0P9GD34-F1
#
_cell.length_a   1.000
_cell.length_b   1.000
_cell.length_c   1.000
_cell.angle_alpha   90.00
_cell.angle_beta   90.00
_cell.angle_gamma   90.00
#
_symmetry.space_group_name_H-M   'P 1'
#
loop_
_entity.id
_entity.type
_entity.pdbx_description
1 polymer ?
#
loop_
_entity_poly.entity_id
_entity_poly.type
_entity_poly.pdbx_seq_one_letter_code
_entity_poly.pdbx_strand_id
1 'polypeptide(L)' 'MSFPLDLAGLLILLVVGLMIIVFIAKVLFFLLPAAIVALVVWFLTGSGFWAGIAFLIIAALSIAKRKS' A
#
# COMPACT_ATOMS: atom_id res chain seq x y z
N MET A 1 -21.23 -31.04 -16.93
CA MET A 1 -21.23 -30.39 -15.59
C MET A 1 -19.97 -30.81 -14.88
N SER A 2 -18.98 -29.93 -14.80
CA SER A 2 -17.67 -30.24 -14.22
C SER A 2 -17.51 -29.55 -12.86
N PHE A 3 -18.55 -29.66 -12.02
CA PHE A 3 -18.62 -29.08 -10.68
C PHE A 3 -17.32 -29.13 -9.85
N PRO A 4 -16.53 -30.23 -9.82
CA PRO A 4 -15.26 -30.25 -9.11
C PRO A 4 -14.17 -29.34 -9.71
N LEU A 5 -14.15 -29.14 -11.03
CA LEU A 5 -13.21 -28.23 -11.70
C LEU A 5 -13.60 -26.77 -11.46
N ASP A 6 -14.89 -26.46 -11.48
CA ASP A 6 -15.42 -25.13 -11.18
C ASP A 6 -15.07 -24.71 -9.74
N LEU A 7 -15.24 -25.62 -8.77
CA LEU A 7 -14.89 -25.38 -7.37
C LEU A 7 -13.38 -25.23 -7.15
N ALA A 8 -12.57 -26.06 -7.82
CA ALA A 8 -11.11 -25.95 -7.77
C ALA A 8 -10.62 -24.61 -8.37
N GLY A 9 -11.21 -24.18 -9.48
CA GLY A 9 -10.93 -22.88 -10.10
C GLY A 9 -11.26 -21.70 -9.17
N LEU A 10 -12.41 -21.74 -8.50
CA LEU A 10 -12.81 -20.72 -7.52
C LEU A 10 -11.85 -20.66 -6.32
N LEU A 11 -11.42 -21.80 -5.79
CA LEU A 11 -10.47 -21.85 -4.67
C LEU A 11 -9.10 -21.28 -5.04
N ILE A 12 -8.59 -21.60 -6.23
CA ILE A 12 -7.33 -21.03 -6.73
C ILE A 12 -7.46 -19.51 -6.89
N LEU A 13 -8.55 -19.05 -7.50
CA LEU A 13 -8.80 -17.62 -7.70
C LEU A 13 -8.90 -16.86 -6.37
N LEU A 14 -9.56 -17.46 -5.38
CA LEU A 14 -9.66 -16.91 -4.01
C LEU A 14 -8.27 -16.74 -3.38
N VAL A 15 -7.41 -17.75 -3.47
CA VAL A 15 -6.06 -17.72 -2.90
C VAL A 15 -5.20 -16.66 -3.59
N VAL A 16 -5.26 -16.58 -4.92
CA VAL A 16 -4.52 -15.58 -5.70
C VAL A 16 -5.01 -14.17 -5.37
N GLY A 17 -6.34 -13.96 -5.34
CA GLY A 17 -6.93 -12.67 -4.97
C GLY A 17 -6.52 -12.24 -3.57
N LEU A 18 -6.59 -13.15 -2.59
CA LEU A 18 -6.18 -12.88 -1.23
C LEU A 18 -4.68 -12.54 -1.14
N MET A 19 -3.84 -13.26 -1.88
CA MET A 19 -2.40 -12.99 -1.92
C MET A 19 -2.10 -11.59 -2.46
N ILE A 20 -2.78 -11.17 -3.53
CA ILE A 20 -2.65 -9.82 -4.10
C ILE A 20 -3.08 -8.76 -3.08
N ILE A 21 -4.24 -8.94 -2.43
CA ILE A 21 -4.76 -7.99 -1.45
C ILE A 21 -3.78 -7.85 -0.27
N VAL A 22 -3.27 -8.95 0.26
CA VAL A 22 -2.30 -8.93 1.37
C VAL A 22 -1.00 -8.24 0.96
N PHE A 23 -0.53 -8.47 -0.27
CA PHE A 23 0.67 -7.81 -0.79
C PHE A 23 0.48 -6.29 -0.90
N ILE A 24 -0.63 -5.84 -1.48
CA ILE A 24 -0.96 -4.41 -1.61
C ILE A 24 -1.14 -3.78 -0.24
N ALA A 25 -1.87 -4.44 0.67
CA ALA A 25 -2.07 -3.96 2.04
C ALA A 25 -0.72 -3.75 2.74
N LYS A 26 0.22 -4.69 2.62
CA LYS A 26 1.58 -4.53 3.18
C LYS A 26 2.31 -3.30 2.63
N VAL A 27 2.20 -3.06 1.32
CA VAL A 27 2.81 -1.87 0.68
C VAL A 27 2.16 -0.60 1.21
N LEU A 28 0.83 -0.59 1.37
CA LEU A 28 0.10 0.55 1.92
C LEU A 28 0.48 0.81 3.39
N PHE A 29 0.58 -0.24 4.20
CA PHE A 29 1.04 -0.16 5.59
C PHE A 29 2.46 0.39 5.71
N PHE A 30 3.31 0.11 4.73
CA PHE A 30 4.66 0.66 4.69
C PHE A 30 4.71 2.17 4.36
N LEU A 31 3.71 2.67 3.65
CA LEU A 31 3.55 4.10 3.32
C LEU A 31 2.86 4.89 4.45
N LEU A 32 2.30 4.24 5.47
CA LEU A 32 1.65 4.93 6.59
C LEU A 32 2.51 6.04 7.22
N PRO A 33 3.81 5.84 7.51
CA PRO A 33 4.65 6.90 8.07
C PRO A 33 4.73 8.13 7.17
N ALA A 34 4.85 7.91 5.86
CA ALA A 34 4.87 8.99 4.88
C ALA A 34 3.52 9.71 4.81
N ALA A 35 2.41 8.96 4.89
CA ALA A 35 1.06 9.52 4.92
C ALA A 35 0.83 10.37 6.18
N ILE A 36 1.30 9.92 7.34
CA ILE A 36 1.22 10.68 8.60
C ILE A 36 1.98 11.99 8.47
N VAL A 37 3.23 11.95 7.98
CA VAL A 37 4.02 13.19 7.79
C VAL A 37 3.36 14.13 6.79
N ALA A 38 2.84 13.61 5.68
CA ALA A 38 2.13 14.40 4.69
C ALA A 38 0.89 15.09 5.27
N LEU A 39 0.12 14.38 6.11
CA LEU A 39 -1.04 14.92 6.81
C LEU A 39 -0.64 16.04 7.76
N VAL A 40 0.44 15.86 8.52
CA VAL A 40 0.99 16.91 9.40
C VAL A 40 1.40 18.13 8.59
N VAL A 41 2.13 17.96 7.49
CA VAL A 41 2.56 19.07 6.63
C VAL A 41 1.38 19.79 6.00
N TRP A 42 0.37 19.04 5.53
CA TRP A 42 -0.87 19.61 5.01
C TRP A 42 -1.59 20.44 6.08
N PHE A 43 -1.70 19.92 7.30
CA PHE A 43 -2.36 20.61 8.42
C PHE A 43 -1.63 21.92 8.79
N LEU A 44 -0.30 21.93 8.75
CA LEU A 44 0.51 23.10 9.10
C LEU A 44 0.60 24.15 7.99
N THR A 45 0.62 23.73 6.72
CA THR A 45 0.83 24.63 5.57
C THR A 45 -0.45 24.99 4.81
N GLY A 46 -1.52 24.21 5.00
CA GLY A 46 -2.75 24.31 4.20
C GLY A 46 -2.58 23.93 2.72
N SER A 47 -1.38 23.50 2.29
CA SER A 47 -1.07 23.26 0.88
C SER A 47 -0.91 21.78 0.58
N GLY A 48 -1.76 21.27 -0.32
CA GLY A 48 -1.64 19.90 -0.82
C GLY A 48 -0.36 19.65 -1.59
N PHE A 49 0.23 20.67 -2.20
CA PHE A 49 1.48 20.56 -2.95
C PHE A 49 2.66 20.24 -2.04
N TRP A 50 2.82 21.00 -0.95
CA TRP A 50 3.88 20.76 0.04
C TRP A 50 3.69 19.44 0.80
N ALA A 51 2.45 19.06 1.09
CA ALA A 51 2.12 17.75 1.65
C ALA A 51 2.51 16.60 0.72
N GLY A 52 2.25 16.73 -0.58
CA GLY A 52 2.67 15.76 -1.60
C GLY A 52 4.18 15.63 -1.70
N ILE A 53 4.91 16.74 -1.67
CA ILE A 53 6.39 16.73 -1.64
C ILE A 53 6.89 16.01 -0.39
N ALA A 54 6.35 16.32 0.79
CA ALA A 54 6.72 15.68 2.04
C ALA A 54 6.42 14.17 2.02
N PHE A 55 5.26 13.77 1.50
CA PHE A 55 4.91 12.37 1.30
C PHE A 55 5.96 11.65 0.46
N LEU A 56 6.33 12.20 -0.70
CA LEU A 56 7.27 11.58 -1.62
C LEU A 56 8.66 11.43 -1.02
N ILE A 57 9.16 12.47 -0.34
CA ILE A 57 10.48 12.44 0.31
C ILE A 57 10.51 11.37 1.41
N ILE A 58 9.49 11.34 2.27
CA ILE A 58 9.44 10.37 3.37
C ILE A 58 9.20 8.95 2.86
N ALA A 59 8.40 8.76 1.81
CA ALA A 59 8.21 7.47 1.16
C ALA A 59 9.54 6.95 0.59
N ALA A 60 10.29 7.79 -0.12
CA ALA A 60 11.61 7.43 -0.64
C ALA A 60 12.60 7.08 0.48
N LEU A 61 12.64 7.88 1.55
CA LEU A 61 13.48 7.62 2.73
C LEU A 61 13.10 6.33 3.46
N SER A 62 11.80 6.05 3.60
CA SER A 62 11.30 4.83 4.22
C SER A 62 11.79 3.61 3.45
N ILE A 63 11.64 3.62 2.11
CA ILE A 63 12.15 2.55 1.23
C ILE A 63 13.67 2.41 1.36
N ALA A 64 14.41 3.51 1.34
CA ALA A 64 15.87 3.51 1.42
C ALA A 64 16.39 2.93 2.75
N LYS A 65 15.80 3.34 3.89
CA LYS A 65 16.21 2.86 5.22
C LYS A 65 15.90 1.40 5.49
N ARG A 66 14.96 0.79 4.77
CA ARG A 66 14.62 -0.63 4.95
C ARG A 66 15.74 -1.58 4.46
N LYS A 67 16.68 -1.09 3.64
CA LYS A 67 17.68 -1.93 2.96
C LYS A 67 19.09 -1.89 3.58
N SER A 68 19.32 -1.04 4.59
CA SER A 68 20.59 -0.95 5.34
C SER A 68 20.53 -1.70 6.66
#